data_AF-A0A7S1P3G2-F1
#
_entry.id   AF-A0A7S1P3G2-F1
#
_cell.length_a   1.000
_cell.length_b   1.000
_cell.length_c   1.000
_cell.angle_alpha   90.00
_cell.angle_beta   90.00
_cell.angle_gamma   90.00
#
_symmetry.space_group_name_H-M   'P 1'
#
loop_
_entity.id
_entity.type
_entity.pdbx_description
1 polymer ?
#
loop_
_entity_poly.entity_id
_entity_poly.type
_entity_poly.pdbx_seq_one_letter_code
_entity_poly.pdbx_strand_id
1 'polypeptide(L)'
;MYFGAPSTRWGLPIRQWTPLPVTTLPADMGAGDIEAFLKQQRLDDLERKLKDGEIEMPDPDIPRPPSPEPVYDAEGNHINSRQNRARQAMLAERQYLLEDQYRRDPSTPPPP
;
A
#
# COMPACT_ATOMS: atom_id res chain seq x y z
N MET A 1 -18.89 -11.38 24.40
CA MET A 1 -17.94 -10.25 24.35
C MET A 1 -16.65 -10.78 23.74
N TYR A 2 -16.41 -10.52 22.45
CA TYR A 2 -15.18 -10.95 21.78
C TYR A 2 -14.10 -9.89 22.07
N PHE A 3 -13.11 -10.23 22.87
CA PHE A 3 -11.89 -9.45 22.98
C PHE A 3 -11.19 -9.48 21.61
N GLY A 4 -11.04 -8.31 20.98
CA GLY A 4 -10.34 -8.18 19.71
C GLY A 4 -8.93 -8.74 19.83
N ALA A 5 -8.50 -9.52 18.82
CA ALA A 5 -7.15 -10.08 18.78
C ALA A 5 -6.11 -8.97 18.99
N PRO A 6 -5.02 -9.23 19.74
CA PRO A 6 -3.98 -8.24 19.96
C PRO A 6 -3.43 -7.80 18.61
N SER A 7 -3.49 -6.48 18.37
CA SER A 7 -2.75 -5.82 17.30
C SER A 7 -1.29 -6.29 17.41
N THR A 8 -0.85 -7.09 16.43
CA THR A 8 0.55 -7.52 16.34
C THR A 8 1.14 -6.78 15.16
N ARG A 9 2.28 -6.11 15.38
CA ARG A 9 3.06 -5.41 14.33
C ARG A 9 3.36 -6.30 13.10
N TRP A 10 3.40 -7.60 13.34
CA TRP A 10 3.46 -8.66 12.35
C TRP A 10 2.05 -9.18 12.13
N GLY A 11 1.54 -9.11 10.88
CA GLY A 11 0.14 -9.37 10.56
C GLY A 11 -0.42 -10.71 11.08
N LEU A 12 -1.75 -10.80 11.13
CA LEU A 12 -2.46 -12.01 11.59
C LEU A 12 -2.21 -13.21 10.64
N PRO A 13 -2.18 -14.44 11.16
CA PRO A 13 -1.85 -15.65 10.38
C PRO A 13 -2.96 -16.12 9.43
N ILE A 14 -4.10 -15.42 9.35
CA ILE A 14 -5.25 -15.86 8.56
C ILE A 14 -5.25 -15.08 7.24
N ARG A 15 -4.68 -15.68 6.20
CA ARG A 15 -4.89 -15.21 4.82
C ARG A 15 -5.26 -16.37 3.92
N GLN A 16 -6.30 -16.14 3.13
CA GLN A 16 -6.49 -16.76 1.82
C GLN A 16 -5.14 -16.96 1.12
N TRP A 17 -4.93 -18.11 0.49
CA TRP A 17 -3.67 -18.44 -0.16
C TRP A 17 -3.31 -17.35 -1.18
N THR A 18 -2.30 -16.56 -0.83
CA THR A 18 -1.65 -15.60 -1.71
C THR A 18 -0.18 -15.98 -1.70
N PRO A 19 0.52 -15.98 -2.86
CA PRO A 19 1.94 -16.29 -2.88
C PRO A 19 2.63 -15.34 -1.89
N LEU A 20 3.47 -15.91 -1.02
CA LEU A 20 4.22 -15.10 -0.08
C LEU A 20 5.13 -14.16 -0.88
N PRO A 21 5.31 -12.91 -0.42
CA PRO A 21 6.31 -12.04 -1.02
C PRO A 21 7.68 -12.73 -0.93
N VAL A 22 8.52 -12.53 -1.94
CA VAL A 22 9.87 -13.11 -1.94
C VAL A 22 10.66 -12.47 -0.80
N THR A 23 11.00 -13.29 0.21
CA THR A 23 11.75 -12.85 1.39
C THR A 23 13.25 -13.10 1.28
N THR A 24 13.68 -13.89 0.29
CA THR A 24 15.09 -14.22 0.04
C THR A 24 15.55 -13.58 -1.26
N LEU A 25 16.50 -12.66 -1.17
CA LEU A 25 17.14 -12.05 -2.34
C LEU A 25 18.29 -12.95 -2.83
N PRO A 26 18.51 -13.06 -4.15
CA PRO A 26 19.65 -13.80 -4.70
C PRO A 26 20.96 -13.05 -4.40
N ALA A 27 22.03 -13.81 -4.14
CA ALA A 27 23.29 -13.26 -3.63
C ALA A 27 24.11 -12.48 -4.66
N ASP A 28 23.79 -12.63 -5.94
CA ASP A 28 24.46 -12.05 -7.11
C ASP A 28 23.78 -10.77 -7.64
N MET A 29 22.79 -10.23 -6.91
CA MET A 29 22.02 -9.07 -7.34
C MET A 29 22.71 -7.75 -6.98
N GLY A 30 22.79 -6.81 -7.93
CA GLY A 30 23.31 -5.47 -7.67
C GLY A 30 22.38 -4.65 -6.77
N ALA A 31 22.91 -3.65 -6.06
CA ALA A 31 22.10 -2.81 -5.16
C ALA A 31 20.93 -2.12 -5.88
N GLY A 32 21.12 -1.69 -7.13
CA GLY A 32 20.07 -1.09 -7.95
C GLY A 32 18.98 -2.08 -8.37
N ASP A 33 19.38 -3.32 -8.66
CA ASP A 33 18.46 -4.40 -9.04
C ASP A 33 17.63 -4.85 -7.84
N ILE A 34 18.24 -4.91 -6.65
CA ILE A 34 17.53 -5.17 -5.39
C ILE A 34 16.50 -4.07 -5.12
N GLU A 35 16.87 -2.81 -5.29
CA GLU A 35 15.94 -1.69 -5.09
C GLU A 35 14.76 -1.75 -6.07
N ALA A 36 15.05 -2.02 -7.36
CA ALA A 36 14.02 -2.18 -8.38
C ALA A 36 13.08 -3.34 -8.05
N PHE A 37 13.63 -4.48 -7.63
CA PHE A 37 12.87 -5.65 -7.21
C PHE A 37 11.94 -5.36 -6.03
N LEU A 38 12.45 -4.70 -4.98
CA LEU A 38 11.65 -4.33 -3.80
C LEU A 38 10.52 -3.36 -4.16
N LYS A 39 10.79 -2.41 -5.07
CA LYS A 39 9.78 -1.46 -5.57
C LYS A 39 8.69 -2.16 -6.39
N GLN A 40 9.05 -3.13 -7.24
CA GLN A 40 8.09 -3.96 -7.97
C GLN A 40 7.22 -4.79 -7.02
N GLN A 41 7.84 -5.46 -6.04
CA GLN A 41 7.11 -6.22 -5.02
C GLN A 41 6.11 -5.34 -4.24
N ARG A 42 6.49 -4.10 -3.92
CA ARG A 42 5.61 -3.13 -3.26
C ARG A 42 4.46 -2.69 -4.17
N LEU A 43 4.72 -2.47 -5.46
CA LEU A 43 3.71 -2.11 -6.44
C LEU A 43 2.63 -3.21 -6.56
N ASP A 44 3.04 -4.47 -6.73
CA ASP A 44 2.12 -5.62 -6.82
C ASP A 44 1.26 -5.76 -5.56
N ASP A 45 1.86 -5.54 -4.39
CA ASP A 45 1.14 -5.56 -3.12
C ASP A 45 0.10 -4.45 -3.00
N LEU A 46 0.43 -3.23 -3.45
CA LEU A 46 -0.50 -2.10 -3.47
C LEU A 46 -1.66 -2.36 -4.45
N GLU A 47 -1.38 -2.87 -5.64
CA GLU A 47 -2.42 -3.18 -6.63
C GLU A 47 -3.39 -4.25 -6.14
N ARG A 48 -2.87 -5.32 -5.51
CA ARG A 48 -3.70 -6.33 -4.85
C ARG A 48 -4.59 -5.71 -3.79
N LYS A 49 -4.02 -4.93 -2.87
CA LYS A 49 -4.77 -4.31 -1.77
C LYS A 49 -5.85 -3.35 -2.26
N LEU A 50 -5.52 -2.51 -3.26
CA LEU A 50 -6.48 -1.59 -3.87
C LEU A 50 -7.61 -2.33 -4.58
N LYS A 51 -7.32 -3.44 -5.26
CA LYS A 51 -8.32 -4.30 -5.92
C LYS A 51 -9.24 -5.00 -4.92
N ASP A 52 -8.69 -5.51 -3.83
CA ASP A 52 -9.44 -6.18 -2.75
C ASP A 52 -10.17 -5.18 -1.84
N GLY A 53 -9.90 -3.87 -1.97
CA GLY A 53 -10.44 -2.83 -1.11
C GLY A 53 -9.81 -2.77 0.29
N GLU A 54 -8.68 -3.47 0.50
CA GLU A 54 -7.91 -3.46 1.74
C GLU A 54 -7.13 -2.13 1.86
N ILE A 55 -7.42 -1.35 2.90
CA ILE A 55 -6.76 -0.05 3.14
C ILE A 55 -5.69 -0.21 4.24
N GLU A 56 -4.45 0.15 3.92
CA GLU A 56 -3.36 0.21 4.88
C GLU A 56 -3.58 1.37 5.86
N MET A 57 -4.12 1.04 7.02
CA MET A 57 -4.29 2.01 8.10
C MET A 57 -3.09 1.95 9.04
N PRO A 58 -2.52 3.11 9.44
CA PRO A 58 -1.45 3.12 10.42
C PRO A 58 -1.94 2.54 11.74
N ASP A 59 -1.02 1.92 12.49
CA ASP A 59 -1.28 1.27 13.77
C ASP A 59 -2.13 2.15 14.72
N PRO A 60 -3.20 1.62 15.36
CA PRO A 60 -3.93 2.31 16.42
C PRO A 60 -3.06 2.84 17.56
N ASP A 61 -1.97 2.14 17.89
CA ASP A 61 -1.16 2.44 19.08
C ASP A 61 -0.18 3.60 18.86
N ILE A 62 0.01 4.05 17.61
CA ILE A 62 0.85 5.21 17.29
C ILE A 62 0.01 6.49 17.42
N PRO A 63 0.38 7.42 18.34
CA PRO A 63 -0.34 8.68 18.50
C PRO A 63 -0.32 9.47 17.19
N ARG A 64 -1.51 9.86 16.74
CA ARG A 64 -1.73 10.47 15.44
C ARG A 64 -1.85 11.98 15.59
N PRO A 65 -1.40 12.76 14.60
CA PRO A 65 -1.74 14.18 14.54
C PRO A 65 -3.26 14.36 14.45
N PRO A 66 -3.81 15.49 14.92
CA PRO A 66 -5.24 15.77 14.83
C PRO A 66 -5.70 15.69 13.36
N SER A 67 -6.91 15.16 13.15
CA SER A 67 -7.48 15.07 11.80
C SER A 67 -7.70 16.47 11.22
N PRO A 68 -7.47 16.68 9.92
CA PRO A 68 -7.91 17.91 9.25
C PRO A 68 -9.43 18.06 9.34
N GLU A 69 -9.90 19.29 9.15
CA GLU A 69 -11.32 19.64 9.11
C GLU A 69 -12.06 18.90 7.98
N PRO A 70 -13.33 18.52 8.17
CA PRO A 70 -14.10 17.80 7.17
C PRO A 70 -14.37 18.67 5.94
N VAL A 71 -14.17 18.09 4.75
CA VAL A 71 -14.44 18.72 3.46
C VAL A 71 -15.61 17.98 2.83
N TYR A 72 -16.55 18.74 2.28
CA TYR A 72 -17.75 18.23 1.62
C TYR A 72 -17.75 18.58 0.13
N ASP A 73 -18.33 17.71 -0.70
CA ASP A 73 -18.63 18.02 -2.10
C ASP A 73 -19.88 18.91 -2.24
N ALA A 74 -20.24 19.25 -3.48
CA ALA A 74 -21.41 20.10 -3.77
C ALA A 74 -22.74 19.43 -3.37
N GLU A 75 -22.75 18.10 -3.32
CA GLU A 75 -23.85 17.24 -2.93
C GLU A 75 -23.92 17.00 -1.40
N GLY A 76 -22.92 17.45 -0.64
CA GLY A 76 -22.85 17.33 0.81
C GLY A 76 -22.23 16.02 1.34
N ASN A 77 -21.55 15.24 0.50
CA ASN A 77 -20.83 14.03 0.91
C ASN A 77 -19.45 14.37 1.49
N HIS A 78 -19.05 13.68 2.56
CA HIS A 78 -17.76 13.88 3.22
C HIS A 78 -16.62 13.22 2.45
N ILE A 79 -15.77 14.02 1.79
CA ILE A 79 -14.78 13.50 0.84
C ILE A 79 -13.44 13.13 1.50
N ASN A 80 -13.02 13.83 2.55
CA ASN A 80 -11.69 13.68 3.17
C ASN A 80 -11.69 12.76 4.41
N SER A 81 -12.60 11.79 4.44
CA SER A 81 -12.61 10.75 5.46
C SER A 81 -11.24 10.09 5.59
N ARG A 82 -10.92 9.57 6.78
CA ARG A 82 -9.63 8.93 7.04
C ARG A 82 -9.33 7.78 6.05
N GLN A 83 -10.35 6.99 5.72
CA GLN A 83 -10.24 5.90 4.75
C GLN A 83 -9.92 6.43 3.35
N ASN A 84 -10.59 7.51 2.93
CA ASN A 84 -10.32 8.13 1.63
C ASN A 84 -8.91 8.73 1.59
N ARG A 85 -8.44 9.37 2.66
CA ARG A 85 -7.06 9.89 2.75
C ARG A 85 -6.02 8.77 2.65
N ALA A 86 -6.22 7.66 3.37
CA ALA A 86 -5.32 6.52 3.31
C ALA A 86 -5.32 5.86 1.91
N ARG A 87 -6.50 5.71 1.30
CA ARG A 87 -6.62 5.21 -0.09
C ARG A 87 -5.92 6.13 -1.08
N GLN A 88 -6.09 7.45 -0.96
CA GLN A 88 -5.40 8.43 -1.80
C GLN A 88 -3.88 8.37 -1.64
N ALA A 89 -3.38 8.17 -0.42
CA ALA A 89 -1.95 7.98 -0.17
C ALA A 89 -1.42 6.71 -0.85
N MET A 90 -2.15 5.59 -0.77
CA MET A 90 -1.78 4.35 -1.47
C MET A 90 -1.80 4.51 -2.99
N LEU A 91 -2.78 5.24 -3.54
CA LEU A 91 -2.84 5.54 -4.98
C LEU A 91 -1.69 6.44 -5.44
N ALA A 92 -1.32 7.44 -4.63
CA ALA A 92 -0.17 8.30 -4.90
C ALA A 92 1.16 7.50 -4.85
N GLU A 93 1.30 6.60 -3.89
CA GLU A 93 2.46 5.70 -3.81
C GLU A 93 2.54 4.76 -5.03
N ARG A 94 1.41 4.15 -5.42
CA ARG A 94 1.33 3.34 -6.64
C ARG A 94 1.79 4.12 -7.86
N GLN A 95 1.26 5.33 -8.05
CA GLN A 95 1.62 6.19 -9.19
C GLN A 95 3.11 6.54 -9.20
N TYR A 96 3.66 6.88 -8.03
CA TYR A 96 5.09 7.17 -7.90
C TYR A 96 5.98 5.97 -8.27
N LEU A 97 5.64 4.76 -7.82
CA LEU A 97 6.39 3.55 -8.15
C LEU A 97 6.30 3.21 -9.63
N LEU A 98 5.13 3.42 -10.23
CA LEU A 98 4.89 3.22 -11.66
C LEU A 98 5.73 4.17 -12.51
N GLU A 99 5.77 5.46 -12.17
CA GLU A 99 6.62 6.46 -12.83
C GLU A 99 8.11 6.13 -12.70
N ASP A 100 8.55 5.66 -11.53
CA ASP A 100 9.92 5.23 -11.29
C ASP A 100 10.28 3.99 -12.12
N GLN A 101 9.36 3.05 -12.29
CA GLN A 101 9.53 1.89 -13.16
C GLN A 101 9.63 2.27 -14.65
N TYR A 102 8.77 3.18 -15.14
CA TYR A 102 8.86 3.67 -16.52
C TYR A 102 10.16 4.40 -16.81
N ARG A 103 10.66 5.15 -15.81
CA ARG A 103 11.92 5.88 -15.94
C ARG A 103 13.11 4.92 -16.10
N ARG A 104 13.06 3.75 -15.45
CA ARG A 104 14.10 2.72 -15.55
C ARG A 104 13.98 1.91 -16.84
N ASP A 105 12.80 1.38 -17.10
CA ASP A 105 12.52 0.50 -18.24
C ASP A 105 11.37 1.06 -19.10
N PRO A 106 11.69 1.80 -20.17
CA PRO A 106 10.69 2.39 -21.07
C PRO A 106 9.86 1.36 -21.85
N SER A 107 10.31 0.10 -21.91
CA SER A 107 9.58 -0.99 -22.58
C SER A 107 8.51 -1.63 -21.69
N THR A 108 8.39 -1.21 -20.43
CA THR A 108 7.35 -1.69 -19.53
C THR A 108 5.97 -1.39 -20.14
N PRO A 109 5.03 -2.34 -20.20
CA PRO A 109 3.69 -2.07 -20.70
C PRO A 109 2.93 -1.10 -19.77
N PRO A 110 2.05 -0.23 -20.30
CA PRO A 110 1.12 0.59 -19.49
C PRO A 110 0.31 -0.30 -18.52
N PRO A 111 0.03 0.15 -17.28
CA PRO A 111 -0.96 -0.53 -16.46
C PRO A 111 -2.33 -0.50 -17.16
N PRO A 112 -3.21 -1.49 -16.92
CA PRO A 112 -4.57 -1.49 -17.44
C PRO A 112 -5.43 -0.35 -16.86
#